data_AF-A0A9E7HLG0-F1
#
_entry.id   AF-A0A9E7HLG0-F1
#
_cell.length_a   1.000
_cell.length_b   1.000
_cell.length_c   1.000
_cell.angle_alpha   90.00
_cell.angle_beta   90.00
_cell.angle_gamma   90.00
#
_symmetry.space_group_name_H-M   'P 1'
#
loop_
_entity.id
_entity.type
_entity.pdbx_description
1 polymer ?
#
loop_
_entity_poly.entity_id
_entity_poly.type
_entity_poly.pdbx_seq_one_letter_code
_entity_poly.pdbx_strand_id
1 'polypeptide(L)'
;MVNRAKWSKLDHCPKQPQVGYMCKLTHLLPELLKMSTTVNMMSKKLVTHHERRRRILECQPGKRAIKRDSQRETYLDVLEASLEELYQGQRRLLEVESSQEEVESRIDKVKALVNRLMDDTKDSMQHLQEVVAERTSGVTFLTRVLNVRGSNTRIVPPQSLRVPEPHCYGGIRDVKELENFLFDMEQYFRAMRPNSEDTKVSIATMIFVDIGELCDQLSPSLGIGSQTSYARW
;
A
#
# COMPACT_ATOMS: atom_id res chain seq x y z
N MET A 1 -4.18 -27.14 -11.52
CA MET A 1 -3.97 -25.71 -11.88
C MET A 1 -3.34 -25.02 -10.67
N VAL A 2 -2.04 -24.73 -10.70
CA VAL A 2 -1.35 -23.96 -9.65
C VAL A 2 -0.54 -22.87 -10.36
N ASN A 3 -1.03 -21.64 -10.27
CA ASN A 3 -0.34 -20.47 -10.78
C ASN A 3 0.88 -20.17 -9.92
N ARG A 4 2.06 -20.63 -10.36
CA ARG A 4 3.36 -20.19 -9.84
C ARG A 4 3.71 -18.87 -10.52
N ALA A 5 3.34 -17.74 -9.90
CA ALA A 5 3.85 -16.44 -10.31
C ALA A 5 5.35 -16.39 -10.01
N LYS A 6 6.16 -16.58 -11.07
CA LYS A 6 7.58 -16.26 -11.06
C LYS A 6 7.70 -14.76 -10.78
N TRP A 7 8.20 -14.41 -9.60
CA TRP A 7 8.74 -13.09 -9.34
C TRP A 7 9.97 -12.94 -10.22
N SER A 8 9.76 -12.36 -11.40
CA SER A 8 10.85 -11.90 -12.26
C SER A 8 11.71 -10.96 -11.43
N LYS A 9 13.00 -11.27 -11.39
CA LYS A 9 14.06 -10.42 -10.84
C LYS A 9 13.77 -8.98 -11.23
N LEU A 10 13.63 -8.09 -10.25
CA LEU A 10 13.66 -6.66 -10.53
C LEU A 10 15.02 -6.39 -11.18
N ASP A 11 14.96 -6.02 -12.44
CA ASP A 11 16.12 -5.66 -13.22
C ASP A 11 16.94 -4.62 -12.47
N HIS A 12 18.25 -4.83 -12.55
CA HIS A 12 19.27 -3.85 -12.22
C HIS A 12 18.79 -2.47 -12.68
N CYS A 13 18.59 -1.57 -11.72
CA CYS A 13 18.40 -0.15 -12.02
C CYS A 13 19.65 0.30 -12.78
N PRO A 14 19.56 0.69 -14.06
CA PRO A 14 20.71 1.25 -14.73
C PRO A 14 20.99 2.56 -13.98
N LYS A 15 22.16 2.63 -13.34
CA LYS A 15 22.69 3.89 -12.81
C LYS A 15 22.73 4.87 -13.98
N GLN A 16 21.69 5.68 -14.10
CA GLN A 16 21.62 6.75 -15.06
C GLN A 16 22.81 7.66 -14.76
N PRO A 17 23.70 7.94 -15.73
CA PRO A 17 24.79 8.87 -15.51
C PRO A 17 24.23 10.29 -15.53
N GLN A 18 23.56 10.70 -14.45
CA GLN A 18 23.17 12.10 -14.23
C GLN A 18 24.39 13.02 -14.00
N VAL A 19 25.59 12.43 -13.92
CA VAL A 19 26.89 13.12 -13.94
C VAL A 19 27.29 13.58 -15.37
N GLY A 20 26.40 13.45 -16.36
CA GLY A 20 26.67 13.89 -17.74
C GLY A 20 26.54 15.40 -17.98
N TYR A 21 25.76 16.10 -17.14
CA TYR A 21 25.41 17.52 -17.35
C TYR A 21 26.19 18.45 -16.41
N MET A 22 26.42 18.02 -15.16
CA MET A 22 27.19 18.77 -14.14
C MET A 22 28.66 18.96 -14.52
N CYS A 23 29.28 18.00 -15.23
CA CYS A 23 30.67 18.12 -15.71
C CYS A 23 30.79 19.05 -16.93
N LYS A 24 29.69 19.27 -17.67
CA LYS A 24 29.69 20.14 -18.85
C LYS A 24 29.54 21.61 -18.46
N LEU A 25 28.68 21.93 -17.49
CA LEU A 25 28.46 23.31 -17.08
C LEU A 25 29.64 23.90 -16.29
N THR A 26 30.24 23.10 -15.40
CA THR A 26 31.42 23.53 -14.61
C THR A 26 32.65 23.82 -15.47
N HIS A 27 32.81 23.14 -16.61
CA HIS A 27 33.85 23.46 -17.59
C HIS A 27 33.52 24.63 -18.51
N LEU A 28 32.24 24.95 -18.73
CA LEU A 28 31.79 26.03 -19.62
C LEU A 28 31.68 27.39 -18.92
N LEU A 29 31.47 27.42 -17.61
CA LEU A 29 31.36 28.65 -16.80
C LEU A 29 32.60 29.57 -16.91
N PRO A 30 33.85 29.06 -16.78
CA PRO A 30 35.03 29.90 -16.93
C PRO A 30 35.21 30.44 -18.36
N GLU A 31 34.84 29.66 -19.38
CA GLU A 31 34.92 30.06 -20.78
C GLU A 31 33.85 31.10 -21.13
N LEU A 32 32.63 30.94 -20.62
CA LEU A 32 31.56 31.94 -20.72
C LEU A 32 31.91 33.24 -20.00
N LEU A 33 32.57 33.18 -18.84
CA LEU A 33 33.02 34.37 -18.10
C LEU A 33 34.15 35.12 -18.84
N LYS A 34 35.13 34.39 -19.41
CA LYS A 34 36.19 34.97 -20.26
C LYS A 34 35.63 35.57 -21.55
N MET A 35 34.65 34.90 -22.17
CA MET A 35 33.93 35.45 -23.30
C MET A 35 33.17 36.71 -22.91
N SER A 36 32.51 36.73 -21.74
CA SER A 36 31.77 37.88 -21.23
C SER A 36 32.66 39.11 -20.99
N THR A 37 33.84 38.93 -20.38
CA THR A 37 34.79 40.05 -20.17
C THR A 37 35.35 40.59 -21.48
N THR A 38 35.63 39.69 -22.44
CA THR A 38 36.09 40.06 -23.78
C THR A 38 35.00 40.82 -24.56
N VAL A 39 33.76 40.33 -24.52
CA VAL A 39 32.59 40.99 -25.13
C VAL A 39 32.37 42.36 -24.50
N ASN A 40 32.46 42.49 -23.17
CA ASN A 40 32.32 43.78 -22.48
C ASN A 40 33.41 44.80 -22.90
N MET A 41 34.67 44.37 -23.03
CA MET A 41 35.75 45.25 -23.55
C MET A 41 35.53 45.65 -25.01
N MET A 42 35.03 44.74 -25.85
CA MET A 42 34.68 45.05 -27.24
C MET A 42 33.49 45.99 -27.34
N SER A 43 32.46 45.84 -26.49
CA SER A 43 31.31 46.73 -26.44
C SER A 43 31.71 48.15 -26.03
N LYS A 44 32.53 48.34 -24.99
CA LYS A 44 33.04 49.67 -24.62
C LYS A 44 33.87 50.32 -25.73
N LYS A 45 34.69 49.54 -26.45
CA LYS A 45 35.42 50.01 -27.63
C LYS A 45 34.49 50.35 -28.79
N LEU A 46 33.41 49.60 -28.98
CA LEU A 46 32.44 49.84 -30.04
C LEU A 46 31.63 51.12 -29.78
N VAL A 47 31.18 51.36 -28.55
CA VAL A 47 30.50 52.59 -28.13
C VAL A 47 31.40 53.81 -28.38
N THR A 48 32.66 53.75 -27.93
CA THR A 48 33.62 54.86 -28.15
C THR A 48 33.98 55.07 -29.62
N HIS A 49 34.08 54.00 -30.41
CA HIS A 49 34.28 54.07 -31.85
C HIS A 49 33.04 54.64 -32.57
N HIS A 50 31.84 54.29 -32.11
CA HIS A 50 30.59 54.82 -32.63
C HIS A 50 30.46 56.31 -32.36
N GLU A 51 30.73 56.75 -31.13
CA GLU A 51 30.78 58.16 -30.70
C GLU A 51 31.80 58.97 -31.53
N ARG A 52 32.93 58.36 -31.87
CA ARG A 52 33.97 58.99 -32.71
C ARG A 52 33.54 59.07 -34.17
N ARG A 53 32.89 58.03 -34.72
CA ARG A 53 32.36 58.03 -36.10
C ARG A 53 31.21 59.01 -36.27
N ARG A 54 30.31 59.12 -35.29
CA ARG A 54 29.19 60.07 -35.29
C ARG A 54 29.70 61.50 -35.49
N ARG A 55 30.71 61.89 -34.71
CA ARG A 55 31.38 63.19 -34.80
C ARG A 55 32.11 63.43 -36.13
N ILE A 56 32.65 62.39 -36.77
CA ILE A 56 33.31 62.52 -38.09
C ILE A 56 32.27 62.72 -39.19
N LEU A 57 31.11 62.09 -39.05
CA LEU A 57 30.05 62.10 -40.05
C LEU A 57 29.23 63.40 -40.06
N GLU A 58 29.03 64.01 -38.88
CA GLU A 58 28.45 65.35 -38.76
C GLU A 58 29.23 66.42 -39.55
N CYS A 59 30.51 66.19 -39.86
CA CYS A 59 31.39 67.14 -40.55
C CYS A 59 31.47 66.98 -42.08
N GLN A 60 30.83 65.99 -42.72
CA GLN A 60 30.87 65.81 -44.20
C GLN A 60 29.55 65.33 -44.82
N PRO A 61 28.70 66.21 -45.40
CA PRO A 61 27.45 65.79 -46.00
C PRO A 61 27.54 65.63 -47.53
N GLY A 62 27.64 64.39 -47.99
CA GLY A 62 27.31 63.99 -49.37
C GLY A 62 26.07 63.09 -49.39
N LYS A 63 25.12 63.31 -50.31
CA LYS A 63 23.81 62.60 -50.36
C LYS A 63 23.88 61.06 -50.41
N ARG A 64 24.99 60.47 -50.89
CA ARG A 64 25.27 59.01 -50.88
C ARG A 64 25.96 58.50 -49.61
N ALA A 65 26.55 59.38 -48.80
CA ALA A 65 27.10 59.05 -47.49
C ALA A 65 25.95 58.90 -46.49
N ILE A 66 25.05 59.89 -46.43
CA ILE A 66 23.87 59.92 -45.53
C ILE A 66 23.05 58.63 -45.57
N LYS A 67 22.78 58.08 -46.77
CA LYS A 67 22.02 56.82 -46.89
C LYS A 67 22.77 55.60 -46.33
N ARG A 68 24.09 55.54 -46.52
CA ARG A 68 24.93 54.44 -45.99
C ARG A 68 25.10 54.54 -44.48
N ASP A 69 25.12 55.75 -43.94
CA ASP A 69 25.25 55.96 -42.52
C ASP A 69 23.94 55.78 -41.77
N SER A 70 22.81 56.24 -42.31
CA SER A 70 21.48 55.92 -41.78
C SER A 70 21.24 54.40 -41.73
N GLN A 71 21.67 53.67 -42.76
CA GLN A 71 21.59 52.21 -42.75
C GLN A 71 22.50 51.58 -41.68
N ARG A 72 23.71 52.10 -41.49
CA ARG A 72 24.62 51.65 -40.41
C ARG A 72 24.10 51.97 -39.01
N GLU A 73 23.46 53.10 -38.81
CA GLU A 73 22.82 53.47 -37.55
C GLU A 73 21.70 52.49 -37.20
N THR A 74 20.83 52.15 -38.16
CA THR A 74 19.81 51.10 -37.93
C THR A 74 20.38 49.73 -37.58
N TYR A 75 21.54 49.36 -38.16
CA TYR A 75 22.23 48.11 -37.78
C TYR A 75 22.81 48.19 -36.36
N LEU A 76 23.25 49.37 -35.91
CA LEU A 76 23.79 49.57 -34.56
C LEU A 76 22.69 49.53 -33.50
N ASP A 77 21.53 50.14 -33.77
CA ASP A 77 20.36 50.07 -32.88
C ASP A 77 19.89 48.61 -32.69
N VAL A 78 19.89 47.81 -33.77
CA VAL A 78 19.56 46.38 -33.72
C VAL A 78 20.59 45.59 -32.91
N LEU A 79 21.88 45.90 -33.07
CA LEU A 79 22.95 45.26 -32.29
C LEU A 79 22.87 45.64 -30.80
N GLU A 80 22.55 46.89 -30.48
CA GLU A 80 22.38 47.37 -29.10
C GLU A 80 21.21 46.67 -28.42
N ALA A 81 20.05 46.60 -29.07
CA ALA A 81 18.89 45.85 -28.57
C ALA A 81 19.22 44.37 -28.36
N SER A 82 19.99 43.76 -29.27
CA SER A 82 20.42 42.35 -29.15
C SER A 82 21.36 42.12 -27.97
N LEU A 83 22.23 43.09 -27.66
CA LEU A 83 23.11 43.01 -26.48
C LEU A 83 22.32 43.14 -25.18
N GLU A 84 21.35 44.06 -25.13
CA GLU A 84 20.49 44.24 -23.96
C GLU A 84 19.68 42.96 -23.67
N GLU A 85 19.12 42.32 -24.70
CA GLU A 85 18.45 41.02 -24.57
C GLU A 85 19.38 39.92 -24.05
N LEU A 86 20.64 39.90 -24.47
CA LEU A 86 21.63 38.95 -23.95
C LEU A 86 21.95 39.19 -22.47
N TYR A 87 22.11 40.44 -22.04
CA TYR A 87 22.34 40.77 -20.64
C TYR A 87 21.13 40.40 -19.76
N GLN A 88 19.92 40.68 -20.23
CA GLN A 88 18.71 40.25 -19.55
C GLN A 88 18.59 38.73 -19.50
N GLY A 89 18.95 38.05 -20.59
CA GLY A 89 19.03 36.59 -20.66
C GLY A 89 19.99 36.02 -19.61
N GLN A 90 21.17 36.63 -19.46
CA GLN A 90 22.16 36.22 -18.46
C GLN A 90 21.65 36.41 -17.03
N ARG A 91 20.91 37.49 -16.76
CA ARG A 91 20.31 37.72 -15.45
C ARG A 91 19.28 36.64 -15.08
N ARG A 92 18.41 36.29 -16.03
CA ARG A 92 17.43 35.21 -15.88
C ARG A 92 18.11 33.85 -15.67
N LEU A 93 19.22 33.61 -16.38
CA LEU A 93 19.99 32.37 -16.24
C LEU A 93 20.53 32.18 -14.81
N LEU A 94 21.07 33.25 -14.21
CA LEU A 94 21.60 33.20 -12.85
C LEU A 94 20.52 32.87 -11.81
N GLU A 95 19.31 33.40 -11.99
CA GLU A 95 18.15 33.08 -11.15
C GLU A 95 17.74 31.62 -11.28
N VAL A 96 17.74 31.09 -12.52
CA VAL A 96 17.49 29.67 -12.78
C VAL A 96 18.56 28.79 -12.13
N GLU A 97 19.84 29.15 -12.25
CA GLU A 97 20.96 28.41 -11.61
C GLU A 97 20.78 28.35 -10.09
N SER A 98 20.47 29.47 -9.44
CA SER A 98 20.20 29.49 -7.99
C SER A 98 19.01 28.61 -7.61
N SER A 99 17.92 28.66 -8.38
CA SER A 99 16.76 27.79 -8.13
C SER A 99 17.08 26.31 -8.33
N GLN A 100 17.96 25.99 -9.29
CA GLN A 100 18.41 24.63 -9.54
C GLN A 100 19.22 24.09 -8.35
N GLU A 101 20.15 24.87 -7.80
CA GLU A 101 20.91 24.49 -6.59
C GLU A 101 19.98 24.21 -5.39
N GLU A 102 18.93 25.02 -5.21
CA GLU A 102 17.94 24.77 -4.17
C GLU A 102 17.18 23.46 -4.38
N VAL A 103 16.73 23.20 -5.61
CA VAL A 103 16.04 21.95 -5.98
C VAL A 103 16.96 20.74 -5.75
N GLU A 104 18.23 20.82 -6.13
CA GLU A 104 19.22 19.76 -5.88
C GLU A 104 19.39 19.50 -4.38
N SER A 105 19.52 20.54 -3.56
CA SER A 105 19.58 20.41 -2.10
C SER A 105 18.32 19.74 -1.53
N ARG A 106 17.14 20.10 -2.04
CA ARG A 106 15.86 19.49 -1.63
C ARG A 106 15.79 18.02 -2.05
N ILE A 107 16.26 17.69 -3.25
CA ILE A 107 16.33 16.31 -3.73
C ILE A 107 17.23 15.48 -2.83
N ASP A 108 18.39 16.00 -2.42
CA ASP A 108 19.30 15.25 -1.54
C ASP A 108 18.73 15.03 -0.14
N LYS A 109 17.98 16.01 0.40
CA LYS A 109 17.23 15.83 1.65
C LYS A 109 16.16 14.72 1.52
N VAL A 110 15.42 14.71 0.41
CA VAL A 110 14.41 13.67 0.13
C VAL A 110 15.07 12.30 0.00
N LYS A 111 16.19 12.19 -0.74
CA LYS A 111 16.95 10.93 -0.84
C LYS A 111 17.36 10.41 0.55
N ALA A 112 17.86 11.29 1.42
CA ALA A 112 18.24 10.90 2.77
C ALA A 112 17.05 10.43 3.62
N LEU A 113 15.87 11.06 3.48
CA LEU A 113 14.65 10.62 4.16
C LEU A 113 14.16 9.26 3.64
N VAL A 114 14.18 9.05 2.33
CA VAL A 114 13.79 7.76 1.72
C VAL A 114 14.72 6.63 2.19
N ASN A 115 16.03 6.87 2.24
CA ASN A 115 16.99 5.87 2.71
C ASN A 115 16.72 5.50 4.18
N ARG A 116 16.53 6.50 5.06
CA ARG A 116 16.18 6.23 6.47
C ARG A 116 14.89 5.44 6.60
N LEU A 117 13.83 5.83 5.88
CA LEU A 117 12.56 5.11 5.90
C LEU A 117 12.70 3.66 5.41
N MET A 118 13.53 3.44 4.39
CA MET A 118 13.81 2.11 3.87
C MET A 118 14.54 1.25 4.91
N ASP A 119 15.51 1.81 5.62
CA ASP A 119 16.22 1.14 6.70
C ASP A 119 15.27 0.81 7.86
N ASP A 120 14.46 1.77 8.33
CA ASP A 120 13.46 1.55 9.40
C ASP A 120 12.44 0.47 9.02
N THR A 121 12.01 0.45 7.75
CA THR A 121 11.09 -0.56 7.23
C THR A 121 11.75 -1.95 7.21
N LYS A 122 13.02 -2.02 6.81
CA LYS A 122 13.80 -3.26 6.81
C LYS A 122 13.96 -3.80 8.23
N ASP A 123 14.30 -2.95 9.18
CA ASP A 123 14.46 -3.31 10.59
C ASP A 123 13.12 -3.80 11.19
N SER A 124 12.03 -3.09 10.90
CA SER A 124 10.67 -3.48 11.31
C SER A 124 10.27 -4.84 10.74
N MET A 125 10.58 -5.10 9.46
CA MET A 125 10.29 -6.37 8.80
C MET A 125 11.12 -7.52 9.39
N GLN A 126 12.40 -7.29 9.71
CA GLN A 126 13.24 -8.28 10.39
C GLN A 126 12.67 -8.63 11.77
N HIS A 127 12.26 -7.62 12.54
CA HIS A 127 11.63 -7.86 13.85
C HIS A 127 10.33 -8.65 13.73
N LEU A 128 9.46 -8.31 12.76
CA LEU A 128 8.23 -9.07 12.52
C LEU A 128 8.52 -10.53 12.12
N GLN A 129 9.55 -10.77 11.31
CA GLN A 129 9.97 -12.14 10.98
C GLN A 129 10.39 -12.92 12.22
N GLU A 130 11.11 -12.30 13.14
CA GLU A 130 11.50 -12.90 14.42
C GLU A 130 10.28 -13.24 15.29
N VAL A 131 9.36 -12.28 15.48
CA VAL A 131 8.12 -12.51 16.26
C VAL A 131 7.26 -13.61 15.63
N VAL A 132 7.15 -13.64 14.30
CA VAL A 132 6.43 -14.70 13.59
C VAL A 132 7.11 -16.06 13.77
N ALA A 133 8.45 -16.12 13.71
CA ALA A 133 9.19 -17.35 13.95
C ALA A 133 8.98 -17.87 15.38
N GLU A 134 9.07 -16.99 16.38
CA GLU A 134 8.82 -17.31 17.78
C GLU A 134 7.38 -17.84 17.97
N ARG A 135 6.38 -17.12 17.47
CA ARG A 135 4.98 -17.56 17.52
C ARG A 135 4.76 -18.90 16.81
N THR A 136 5.36 -19.08 15.64
CA THR A 136 5.28 -20.33 14.85
C THR A 136 5.89 -21.49 15.64
N SER A 137 6.98 -21.26 16.36
CA SER A 137 7.59 -22.26 17.24
C SER A 137 6.65 -22.64 18.39
N GLY A 138 5.99 -21.67 19.03
CA GLY A 138 5.02 -21.89 20.09
C GLY A 138 3.79 -22.68 19.62
N VAL A 139 3.22 -22.31 18.47
CA VAL A 139 2.12 -23.05 17.83
C VAL A 139 2.54 -24.49 17.52
N THR A 140 3.74 -24.68 16.96
CA THR A 140 4.27 -26.01 16.64
C THR A 140 4.46 -26.86 17.90
N PHE A 141 5.00 -26.27 18.97
CA PHE A 141 5.18 -26.93 20.26
C PHE A 141 3.84 -27.37 20.87
N LEU A 142 2.87 -26.46 20.97
CA LEU A 142 1.54 -26.78 21.48
C LEU A 142 0.85 -27.86 20.65
N THR A 143 0.98 -27.79 19.32
CA THR A 143 0.46 -28.82 18.41
C THR A 143 1.10 -30.18 18.70
N ARG A 144 2.42 -30.26 18.93
CA ARG A 144 3.09 -31.50 19.33
C ARG A 144 2.63 -32.01 20.69
N VAL A 145 2.48 -31.14 21.69
CA VAL A 145 2.00 -31.52 23.03
C VAL A 145 0.58 -32.10 22.97
N LEU A 146 -0.31 -31.46 22.20
CA LEU A 146 -1.68 -31.96 21.98
C LEU A 146 -1.68 -33.31 21.25
N ASN A 147 -0.83 -33.48 20.24
CA ASN A 147 -0.69 -34.74 19.50
C ASN A 147 -0.08 -35.87 20.36
N VAL A 148 0.89 -35.58 21.23
CA VAL A 148 1.47 -36.56 22.17
C VAL A 148 0.46 -36.94 23.26
N ARG A 149 -0.32 -35.99 23.78
CA ARG A 149 -1.43 -36.27 24.70
C ARG A 149 -2.52 -37.15 24.07
N GLY A 150 -2.66 -37.11 22.74
CA GLY A 150 -3.50 -38.03 21.97
C GLY A 150 -2.88 -39.41 21.69
N SER A 151 -1.64 -39.69 22.09
CA SER A 151 -0.87 -40.87 21.61
C SER A 151 -0.72 -42.03 22.61
N ASN A 152 -1.28 -41.98 23.82
CA ASN A 152 -1.23 -43.12 24.75
C ASN A 152 -2.45 -44.05 24.67
N THR A 153 -3.24 -43.95 23.61
CA THR A 153 -4.33 -44.90 23.38
C THR A 153 -4.35 -45.27 21.90
N ARG A 154 -4.29 -46.58 21.66
CA ARG A 154 -4.39 -47.28 20.37
C ARG A 154 -5.09 -46.47 19.26
N ILE A 155 -4.45 -46.51 18.10
CA ILE A 155 -5.02 -46.15 16.80
C ILE A 155 -6.42 -46.77 16.68
N VAL A 156 -7.43 -45.91 16.75
CA VAL A 156 -8.76 -46.16 16.25
C VAL A 156 -8.98 -45.07 15.20
N PRO A 157 -9.53 -45.37 14.00
CA PRO A 157 -9.85 -44.36 12.99
C PRO A 157 -10.74 -43.27 13.60
N PRO A 158 -10.91 -42.08 12.97
CA PRO A 158 -11.84 -41.07 13.47
C PRO A 158 -13.25 -41.67 13.45
N GLN A 159 -13.62 -42.32 14.54
CA GLN A 159 -15.01 -42.52 14.89
C GLN A 159 -15.48 -41.09 15.12
N SER A 160 -16.41 -40.64 14.28
CA SER A 160 -17.32 -39.58 14.65
C SER A 160 -17.55 -39.72 16.15
N LEU A 161 -17.11 -38.74 16.93
CA LEU A 161 -17.34 -38.71 18.36
C LEU A 161 -18.87 -38.65 18.48
N ARG A 162 -19.52 -39.81 18.45
CA ARG A 162 -20.96 -39.93 18.54
C ARG A 162 -21.21 -39.50 19.95
N VAL A 163 -21.69 -38.26 20.08
CA VAL A 163 -22.22 -37.75 21.32
C VAL A 163 -23.17 -38.84 21.82
N PRO A 164 -22.91 -39.45 23.00
CA PRO A 164 -23.79 -40.47 23.54
C PRO A 164 -25.22 -39.93 23.54
N GLU A 165 -26.16 -40.71 23.03
CA GLU A 165 -27.56 -40.29 23.05
C GLU A 165 -27.99 -40.06 24.50
N PRO A 166 -28.70 -38.96 24.78
CA PRO A 166 -29.16 -38.66 26.13
C PRO A 166 -30.06 -39.80 26.61
N HIS A 167 -30.01 -40.09 27.91
CA HIS A 167 -30.88 -41.10 28.48
C HIS A 167 -32.34 -40.66 28.37
N CYS A 168 -33.24 -41.56 27.96
CA CYS A 168 -34.68 -41.26 27.94
C CYS A 168 -35.20 -41.04 29.37
N TYR A 169 -36.13 -40.10 29.55
CA TYR A 169 -36.79 -39.88 30.83
C TYR A 169 -37.79 -41.01 31.11
N GLY A 170 -37.62 -41.74 32.23
CA GLY A 170 -38.43 -42.91 32.55
C GLY A 170 -39.84 -42.61 33.05
N GLY A 171 -40.24 -41.33 33.12
CA GLY A 171 -41.60 -40.92 33.50
C GLY A 171 -41.92 -41.05 35.00
N ILE A 172 -40.94 -41.41 35.84
CA ILE A 172 -41.12 -41.52 37.28
C ILE A 172 -41.09 -40.11 37.87
N ARG A 173 -42.02 -39.81 38.78
CA ARG A 173 -42.17 -38.49 39.43
C ARG A 173 -41.08 -38.20 40.47
N ASP A 174 -39.82 -38.53 40.16
CA ASP A 174 -38.64 -38.14 40.93
C ASP A 174 -38.05 -36.85 40.34
N VAL A 175 -37.96 -35.82 41.18
CA VAL A 175 -37.36 -34.53 40.80
C VAL A 175 -35.90 -34.72 40.42
N LYS A 176 -35.19 -35.66 41.04
CA LYS A 176 -33.78 -35.90 40.78
C LYS A 176 -33.54 -36.55 39.42
N GLU A 177 -34.43 -37.43 38.98
CA GLU A 177 -34.39 -38.00 37.63
C GLU A 177 -34.65 -36.94 36.57
N LEU A 178 -35.61 -36.04 36.82
CA LEU A 178 -35.92 -34.93 35.92
C LEU A 178 -34.73 -33.96 35.80
N GLU A 179 -34.07 -33.63 36.92
CA GLU A 179 -32.88 -32.77 36.92
C GLU A 179 -31.71 -33.40 36.17
N ASN A 180 -31.46 -34.70 36.36
CA ASN A 180 -30.41 -35.43 35.64
C ASN A 180 -30.69 -35.46 34.14
N PHE A 181 -31.93 -35.73 33.75
CA PHE A 181 -32.35 -35.74 32.35
C PHE A 181 -32.13 -34.37 31.69
N LEU A 182 -32.58 -33.29 32.34
CA LEU A 182 -32.42 -31.93 31.81
C LEU A 182 -30.93 -31.56 31.68
N PHE A 183 -30.11 -31.97 32.65
CA PHE A 183 -28.67 -31.77 32.62
C PHE A 183 -28.02 -32.52 31.44
N ASP A 184 -28.38 -33.78 31.23
CA ASP A 184 -27.86 -34.60 30.14
C ASP A 184 -28.25 -34.04 28.76
N MET A 185 -29.48 -33.55 28.61
CA MET A 185 -29.96 -32.89 27.40
C MET A 185 -29.22 -31.58 27.10
N GLU A 186 -28.90 -30.79 28.13
CA GLU A 186 -28.12 -29.57 27.97
C GLU A 186 -26.69 -29.90 27.48
N GLN A 187 -26.05 -30.90 28.08
CA GLN A 187 -24.71 -31.33 27.64
C GLN A 187 -24.73 -31.88 26.21
N TYR A 188 -25.79 -32.61 25.85
CA TYR A 188 -25.99 -33.12 24.51
C TYR A 188 -26.10 -32.02 23.46
N PHE A 189 -26.92 -30.98 23.68
CA PHE A 189 -27.02 -29.86 22.75
C PHE A 189 -25.74 -29.04 22.69
N ARG A 190 -25.03 -28.89 23.81
CA ARG A 190 -23.73 -28.22 23.87
C ARG A 190 -22.67 -28.93 23.02
N ALA A 191 -22.69 -30.25 23.00
CA ALA A 191 -21.79 -31.08 22.21
C ALA A 191 -22.19 -31.14 20.72
N MET A 192 -23.48 -31.33 20.44
CA MET A 192 -23.98 -31.57 19.08
C MET A 192 -24.17 -30.28 18.26
N ARG A 193 -24.34 -29.12 18.93
CA ARG A 193 -24.53 -27.80 18.32
C ARG A 193 -25.58 -27.79 17.19
N PRO A 194 -26.85 -28.15 17.49
CA PRO A 194 -27.92 -28.07 16.51
C PRO A 194 -28.05 -26.65 15.95
N ASN A 195 -28.36 -26.58 14.66
CA ASN A 195 -28.33 -25.39 13.82
C ASN A 195 -29.49 -24.41 14.04
N SER A 196 -30.53 -24.80 14.78
CA SER A 196 -31.68 -23.95 15.13
C SER A 196 -32.36 -24.41 16.42
N GLU A 197 -33.15 -23.52 17.02
CA GLU A 197 -33.99 -23.85 18.19
C GLU A 197 -35.08 -24.87 17.84
N ASP A 198 -35.67 -24.81 16.64
CA ASP A 198 -36.67 -25.79 16.19
C ASP A 198 -36.07 -27.21 16.11
N THR A 199 -34.81 -27.34 15.68
CA THR A 199 -34.09 -28.62 15.68
C THR A 199 -33.84 -29.12 17.10
N LYS A 200 -33.47 -28.23 18.05
CA LYS A 200 -33.33 -28.60 19.47
C LYS A 200 -34.65 -29.10 20.04
N VAL A 201 -35.74 -28.39 19.78
CA VAL A 201 -37.08 -28.75 20.26
C VAL A 201 -37.54 -30.08 19.65
N SER A 202 -37.32 -30.30 18.35
CA SER A 202 -37.64 -31.57 17.69
C SER A 202 -36.87 -32.75 18.29
N ILE A 203 -35.56 -32.61 18.52
CA ILE A 203 -34.74 -33.65 19.15
C ILE A 203 -35.14 -33.90 20.60
N ALA A 204 -35.36 -32.83 21.37
CA ALA A 204 -35.83 -32.96 22.75
C ALA A 204 -37.16 -33.69 22.80
N THR A 205 -38.09 -33.30 21.93
CA THR A 205 -39.41 -33.93 21.82
C THR A 205 -39.28 -35.39 21.44
N MET A 206 -38.42 -35.76 20.48
CA MET A 206 -38.21 -37.17 20.11
C MET A 206 -37.67 -38.01 21.27
N ILE A 207 -36.77 -37.46 22.09
CA ILE A 207 -36.21 -38.15 23.28
C ILE A 207 -37.19 -38.13 24.47
N PHE A 208 -38.09 -37.14 24.53
CA PHE A 208 -39.19 -37.07 25.49
C PHE A 208 -40.39 -37.95 25.08
N VAL A 209 -40.55 -38.29 23.80
CA VAL A 209 -41.67 -39.06 23.26
C VAL A 209 -41.32 -40.56 23.23
N ASP A 210 -41.08 -41.13 24.42
CA ASP A 210 -41.62 -42.46 24.77
C ASP A 210 -42.98 -42.32 25.51
N ILE A 211 -43.51 -41.09 25.63
CA ILE A 211 -44.87 -40.82 26.12
C ILE A 211 -45.92 -40.98 25.01
N GLY A 212 -45.51 -41.07 23.74
CA GLY A 212 -46.41 -41.35 22.61
C GLY A 212 -47.00 -42.77 22.65
N GLU A 213 -46.22 -43.74 23.14
CA GLU A 213 -46.69 -45.13 23.33
C GLU A 213 -47.68 -45.28 24.50
N LEU A 214 -47.71 -44.31 25.42
CA LEU A 214 -48.67 -44.26 26.54
C LEU A 214 -50.03 -43.66 26.15
N CYS A 215 -50.08 -42.75 25.18
CA CYS A 215 -51.35 -42.20 24.67
C CYS A 215 -52.16 -43.24 23.87
N ASP A 216 -51.49 -44.12 23.12
CA ASP A 216 -52.15 -45.23 22.41
C ASP A 216 -52.59 -46.35 23.38
N GLN A 217 -51.91 -46.53 24.52
CA GLN A 217 -52.30 -47.50 25.56
C GLN A 217 -53.43 -47.01 26.49
N LEU A 218 -53.62 -45.69 26.64
CA LEU A 218 -54.68 -45.12 27.49
C LEU A 218 -56.01 -44.86 26.77
N SER A 219 -56.03 -44.95 25.43
CA SER A 219 -57.22 -44.69 24.60
C SER A 219 -58.45 -45.60 24.84
N PRO A 220 -58.37 -46.84 25.37
CA PRO A 220 -59.60 -47.60 25.66
C PRO A 220 -60.34 -47.16 26.93
N SER A 221 -59.75 -46.34 27.81
CA SER A 221 -60.25 -46.14 29.18
C SER A 221 -61.01 -44.83 29.44
N LEU A 222 -60.93 -43.86 28.54
CA LEU A 222 -61.67 -42.60 28.62
C LEU A 222 -62.37 -42.38 27.28
N GLY A 223 -63.63 -42.80 27.20
CA GLY A 223 -64.48 -42.66 26.02
C GLY A 223 -64.64 -41.20 25.58
N ILE A 224 -63.64 -40.69 24.84
CA ILE A 224 -63.66 -39.40 24.17
C ILE A 224 -63.41 -39.72 22.70
N GLY A 225 -64.47 -39.57 21.90
CA GLY A 225 -64.42 -39.79 20.47
C GLY A 225 -63.39 -38.88 19.80
N SER A 226 -62.63 -39.48 18.90
CA SER A 226 -62.15 -38.93 17.63
C SER A 226 -62.01 -37.40 17.53
N GLN A 227 -60.74 -36.95 17.46
CA GLN A 227 -60.18 -36.09 16.41
C GLN A 227 -59.08 -35.20 17.03
N THR A 228 -57.83 -35.52 16.76
CA THR A 228 -56.83 -34.49 16.47
C THR A 228 -55.72 -35.09 15.61
N SER A 229 -55.82 -34.80 14.32
CA SER A 229 -54.74 -34.87 13.35
C SER A 229 -53.61 -33.95 13.77
N TYR A 230 -52.41 -34.48 13.95
CA TYR A 230 -51.16 -33.76 13.75
C TYR A 230 -50.22 -34.74 13.03
N ALA A 231 -50.31 -34.91 11.72
CA ALA A 231 -49.77 -34.02 10.69
C ALA A 231 -48.31 -33.61 10.96
N ARG A 232 -47.40 -34.42 10.40
CA ARG A 232 -46.17 -34.02 9.68
C ARG A 232 -45.59 -32.68 10.12
N TRP A 233 -44.49 -32.72 10.88
CA TRP A 233 -43.28 -31.92 10.67
C TRP A 233 -42.08 -32.69 11.22
#